data_AF-A0A923QUW2-F1
#
_entry.id   AF-A0A923QUW2-F1
#
_cell.length_a   1.000
_cell.length_b   1.000
_cell.length_c   1.000
_cell.angle_alpha   90.00
_cell.angle_beta   90.00
_cell.angle_gamma   90.00
#
_symmetry.space_group_name_H-M   'P 1'
#
loop_
_entity.id
_entity.type
_entity.pdbx_description
1 polymer ?
#
loop_
_entity_poly.entity_id
_entity_poly.type
_entity_poly.pdbx_seq_one_letter_code
_entity_poly.pdbx_strand_id
1 'polypeptide(L)'
;MSVRSPSCSPFITAFTLASAIALAASGNARAGSMTKTEPAKIARDAIALLDRIPSGKKVLTRAENFWNEHSREGLLKHFAYGPVSRTDAVLTRHYDPETGLEVRERFVTVVLKRDQPIMEVAMDLGHELVHATTPPAWDPYDPKLTAGLYMHAALEANGGEVDAVFAECEIAVDLKRELDLRSNRCDRYLVLSGDDNRLSVDRGKIQADFYRVGKWDRFVREKLGKEASDFILLSKKEPELYSATGGAPYPVALMREYEELNRVACENVRKRAGGRAPASVWPAGENRDVALGNRCQGMSFSSRASD
;
A
#
# COMPACT_ATOMS: atom_id res chain seq x y z
N MET A 1 25.87 -12.06 -43.64
CA MET A 1 25.24 -11.11 -42.70
C MET A 1 24.91 -11.88 -41.43
N SER A 2 25.68 -11.67 -40.36
CA SER A 2 25.62 -12.42 -39.11
C SER A 2 24.74 -11.66 -38.11
N VAL A 3 23.65 -12.30 -37.67
CA VAL A 3 22.72 -11.77 -36.68
C VAL A 3 23.27 -12.13 -35.29
N ARG A 4 23.64 -11.12 -34.50
CA ARG A 4 24.02 -11.29 -33.10
C ARG A 4 22.77 -11.22 -32.22
N SER A 5 22.55 -12.25 -31.42
CA SER A 5 21.58 -12.29 -30.33
C SER A 5 22.06 -11.44 -29.15
N PRO A 6 21.18 -10.67 -28.46
CA PRO A 6 21.57 -9.96 -27.25
C PRO A 6 21.55 -10.91 -26.04
N SER A 7 22.61 -10.82 -25.23
CA SER A 7 22.83 -11.52 -23.98
C SER A 7 21.91 -10.99 -22.86
N CYS A 8 21.18 -11.89 -22.20
CA CYS A 8 20.49 -11.60 -20.95
C CYS A 8 21.52 -11.46 -19.80
N SER A 9 21.58 -10.28 -19.19
CA SER A 9 22.19 -10.09 -17.87
C SER A 9 21.18 -10.41 -16.76
N PRO A 10 21.60 -11.00 -15.63
CA PRO A 10 20.73 -11.22 -14.49
C PRO A 10 20.51 -9.90 -13.72
N PHE A 11 19.29 -9.40 -13.72
CA PHE A 11 18.86 -8.37 -12.77
C PHE A 11 18.66 -9.02 -11.39
N ILE A 12 19.49 -8.61 -10.43
CA ILE A 12 19.28 -8.89 -9.01
C ILE A 12 18.18 -7.91 -8.54
N THR A 13 16.94 -8.40 -8.41
CA THR A 13 15.84 -7.66 -7.80
C THR A 13 15.81 -7.95 -6.29
N ALA A 14 16.23 -6.96 -5.50
CA ALA A 14 15.95 -6.92 -4.07
C ALA A 14 14.48 -6.53 -3.88
N PHE A 15 13.65 -7.48 -3.43
CA PHE A 15 12.28 -7.24 -3.00
C PHE A 15 12.27 -6.94 -1.50
N THR A 16 11.99 -5.69 -1.12
CA THR A 16 11.67 -5.35 0.27
C THR A 16 10.17 -5.36 0.46
N LEU A 17 9.67 -6.44 1.06
CA LEU A 17 8.37 -6.47 1.70
C LEU A 17 8.51 -5.87 3.09
N ALA A 18 7.87 -4.73 3.38
CA ALA A 18 7.82 -4.21 4.74
C ALA A 18 6.71 -4.91 5.54
N SER A 19 6.89 -6.22 5.76
CA SER A 19 6.33 -6.86 6.95
C SER A 19 7.34 -6.67 8.07
N ALA A 20 7.02 -5.85 9.07
CA ALA A 20 7.88 -5.65 10.23
C ALA A 20 7.93 -6.93 11.09
N ILE A 21 8.83 -7.85 10.73
CA ILE A 21 9.45 -8.80 11.66
C ILE A 21 10.83 -8.21 11.96
N ALA A 22 11.08 -7.92 13.23
CA ALA A 22 12.38 -7.45 13.70
C ALA A 22 13.48 -8.48 13.39
N LEU A 23 14.22 -8.27 12.30
CA LEU A 23 15.52 -8.89 12.07
C LEU A 23 16.59 -7.81 12.18
N ALA A 24 17.46 -7.96 13.18
CA ALA A 24 18.71 -7.23 13.25
C ALA A 24 19.63 -7.71 12.12
N ALA A 25 19.93 -6.83 11.18
CA ALA A 25 20.97 -7.04 10.19
C ALA A 25 21.80 -5.76 10.04
N SER A 26 23.07 -5.87 10.43
CA SER A 26 24.14 -4.89 10.27
C SER A 26 24.56 -4.82 8.80
N GLY A 27 24.34 -3.66 8.18
CA GLY A 27 24.78 -3.35 6.81
C GLY A 27 25.31 -1.93 6.74
N ASN A 28 26.63 -1.79 6.75
CA ASN A 28 27.34 -0.52 6.80
C ASN A 28 27.43 0.10 5.40
N ALA A 29 26.38 0.82 4.98
CA ALA A 29 26.43 1.72 3.83
C ALA A 29 26.52 3.16 4.33
N ARG A 30 27.62 3.86 4.00
CA ARG A 30 27.82 5.29 4.26
C ARG A 30 26.80 6.11 3.47
N ALA A 31 25.60 6.24 4.01
CA ALA A 31 24.70 7.33 3.71
C ALA A 31 25.30 8.61 4.32
N GLY A 32 25.52 9.64 3.50
CA GLY A 32 25.79 10.98 4.01
C GLY A 32 24.70 11.32 5.02
N SER A 33 25.12 11.63 6.25
CA SER A 33 24.22 11.97 7.34
C SER A 33 23.56 13.31 7.00
N MET A 34 22.43 13.27 6.27
CA MET A 34 21.48 14.37 6.26
C MET A 34 21.08 14.60 7.71
N THR A 35 21.31 15.82 8.18
CA THR A 35 20.89 16.24 9.50
C THR A 35 19.37 16.07 9.60
N LYS A 36 18.87 15.56 10.74
CA LYS A 36 17.43 15.29 10.98
C LYS A 36 16.50 16.49 10.72
N THR A 37 17.04 17.70 10.53
CA THR A 37 16.34 18.97 10.34
C THR A 37 15.72 19.17 8.95
N GLU A 38 16.35 18.65 7.89
CA GLU A 38 15.88 18.89 6.53
C GLU A 38 14.58 18.14 6.17
N PRO A 39 14.42 16.86 6.54
CA PRO A 39 13.19 16.14 6.23
C PRO A 39 11.97 16.76 6.91
N ALA A 40 12.07 17.12 8.20
CA ALA A 40 10.98 17.75 8.94
C ALA A 40 10.50 19.06 8.30
N LYS A 41 11.40 19.83 7.67
CA LYS A 41 11.03 21.04 6.94
C LYS A 41 10.16 20.72 5.72
N ILE A 42 10.52 19.70 4.94
CA ILE A 42 9.77 19.29 3.74
C ILE A 42 8.33 18.90 4.10
N ALA A 43 8.12 18.08 5.13
CA ALA A 43 6.76 17.74 5.56
C ALA A 43 5.98 18.95 6.09
N ARG A 44 6.62 19.85 6.85
CA ARG A 44 5.97 21.10 7.28
C ARG A 44 5.51 21.94 6.11
N ASP A 45 6.38 22.10 5.11
CA ASP A 45 6.06 22.88 3.92
C ASP A 45 4.92 22.22 3.13
N ALA A 46 4.87 20.88 3.06
CA ALA A 46 3.81 20.13 2.39
C ALA A 46 2.48 20.25 3.14
N ILE A 47 2.49 20.10 4.46
CA ILE A 47 1.35 20.36 5.34
C ILE A 47 0.86 21.80 5.15
N ALA A 48 1.75 22.78 5.18
CA ALA A 48 1.40 24.19 5.02
C ALA A 48 0.79 24.47 3.64
N LEU A 49 1.24 23.79 2.60
CA LEU A 49 0.66 23.88 1.27
C LEU A 49 -0.75 23.26 1.23
N LEU A 50 -0.93 22.05 1.78
CA LEU A 50 -2.23 21.38 1.87
C LEU A 50 -3.24 22.17 2.72
N ASP A 51 -2.80 22.82 3.80
CA ASP A 51 -3.66 23.60 4.68
C ASP A 51 -4.17 24.90 4.03
N ARG A 52 -3.67 25.27 2.84
CA ARG A 52 -4.17 26.43 2.07
C ARG A 52 -5.35 26.10 1.18
N ILE A 53 -5.64 24.82 0.95
CA ILE A 53 -6.66 24.38 0.00
C ILE A 53 -7.75 23.51 0.66
N PRO A 54 -9.00 23.52 0.17
CA PRO A 54 -10.10 22.79 0.80
C PRO A 54 -9.88 21.27 0.93
N SER A 55 -9.51 20.59 -0.16
CA SER A 55 -9.23 19.15 -0.18
C SER A 55 -8.05 18.78 0.74
N GLY A 56 -6.99 19.58 0.74
CA GLY A 56 -5.84 19.41 1.63
C GLY A 56 -6.19 19.53 3.11
N LYS A 57 -6.98 20.55 3.50
CA LYS A 57 -7.51 20.67 4.88
C LYS A 57 -8.31 19.44 5.29
N LYS A 58 -9.16 18.94 4.40
CA LYS A 58 -9.99 17.75 4.66
C LYS A 58 -9.16 16.52 5.01
N VAL A 59 -8.12 16.22 4.22
CA VAL A 59 -7.25 15.05 4.50
C VAL A 59 -6.41 15.24 5.77
N LEU A 60 -5.91 16.46 6.01
CA LEU A 60 -5.13 16.76 7.22
C LEU A 60 -5.99 16.69 8.50
N THR A 61 -7.23 17.18 8.48
CA THR A 61 -8.15 17.08 9.63
C THR A 61 -8.55 15.63 9.90
N ARG A 62 -8.74 14.82 8.85
CA ARG A 62 -8.95 13.37 9.02
C ARG A 62 -7.74 12.71 9.70
N ALA A 63 -6.53 13.11 9.32
CA ALA A 63 -5.28 12.65 9.93
C ALA A 63 -5.16 13.03 11.41
N GLU A 64 -5.44 14.28 11.77
CA GLU A 64 -5.46 14.72 13.17
C GLU A 64 -6.44 13.90 14.00
N ASN A 65 -7.66 13.70 13.51
CA ASN A 65 -8.66 12.89 14.19
C ASN A 65 -8.25 11.44 14.34
N PHE A 66 -7.65 10.84 13.30
CA PHE A 66 -7.20 9.44 13.32
C PHE A 66 -6.10 9.19 14.35
N TRP A 67 -5.13 10.10 14.45
CA TRP A 67 -4.03 9.99 15.40
C TRP A 67 -4.27 10.69 16.75
N ASN A 68 -5.45 11.30 16.92
CA ASN A 68 -5.78 12.16 18.07
C ASN A 68 -4.72 13.27 18.29
N GLU A 69 -4.25 13.90 17.20
CA GLU A 69 -3.41 15.08 17.27
C GLU A 69 -4.26 16.35 17.37
N HIS A 70 -3.81 17.31 18.18
CA HIS A 70 -4.48 18.61 18.33
C HIS A 70 -3.86 19.71 17.45
N SER A 71 -2.86 19.38 16.63
CA SER A 71 -2.21 20.33 15.75
C SER A 71 -1.54 19.66 14.56
N ARG A 72 -1.37 20.44 13.49
CA ARG A 72 -0.63 20.08 12.28
C ARG A 72 0.81 19.65 12.56
N GLU A 73 1.50 20.31 13.48
CA GLU A 73 2.88 19.96 13.87
C GLU A 73 2.93 18.57 14.55
N GLY A 74 1.86 18.20 15.27
CA GLY A 74 1.73 16.87 15.89
C GLY A 74 1.77 15.73 14.88
N LEU A 75 1.29 15.95 13.64
CA LEU A 75 1.30 14.95 12.58
C LEU A 75 2.71 14.51 12.17
N LEU A 76 3.72 15.38 12.32
CA LEU A 76 5.09 15.10 11.89
C LEU A 76 5.71 13.88 12.58
N LYS A 77 5.23 13.50 13.77
CA LYS A 77 5.72 12.32 14.49
C LYS A 77 5.32 11.00 13.83
N HIS A 78 4.35 11.03 12.92
CA HIS A 78 3.88 9.87 12.16
C HIS A 78 4.56 9.76 10.79
N PHE A 79 5.49 10.68 10.48
CA PHE A 79 6.12 10.77 9.16
C PHE A 79 7.58 10.32 9.18
N ALA A 80 7.94 9.56 8.17
CA ALA A 80 9.31 9.13 7.86
C ALA A 80 9.67 9.50 6.42
N TYR A 81 10.92 9.25 6.01
CA TYR A 81 11.41 9.66 4.69
C TYR A 81 12.22 8.57 4.04
N GLY A 82 11.91 8.29 2.77
CA GLY A 82 12.49 7.20 2.02
C GLY A 82 12.67 7.51 0.53
N PRO A 83 13.05 6.51 -0.27
CA PRO A 83 13.22 6.66 -1.72
C PRO A 83 11.88 6.71 -2.48
N VAL A 84 10.79 6.30 -1.84
CA VAL A 84 9.43 6.27 -2.39
C VAL A 84 8.45 6.75 -1.32
N SER A 85 7.37 7.40 -1.74
CA SER A 85 6.23 7.68 -0.89
C SER A 85 5.42 6.39 -0.72
N ARG A 86 5.05 6.07 0.52
CA ARG A 86 4.25 4.90 0.87
C ARG A 86 3.72 5.00 2.30
N THR A 87 2.68 4.24 2.59
CA THR A 87 2.17 4.04 3.94
C THR A 87 2.61 2.70 4.48
N ASP A 88 3.45 2.71 5.51
CA ASP A 88 3.84 1.49 6.23
C ASP A 88 2.86 1.27 7.39
N ALA A 89 2.28 0.08 7.48
CA ALA A 89 1.39 -0.30 8.56
C ALA A 89 1.84 -1.62 9.21
N VAL A 90 1.93 -1.61 10.54
CA VAL A 90 2.23 -2.80 11.35
C VAL A 90 0.98 -3.16 12.15
N LEU A 91 0.45 -4.35 11.89
CA LEU A 91 -0.64 -4.94 12.66
C LEU A 91 -0.04 -5.87 13.71
N THR A 92 -0.11 -5.49 14.99
CA THR A 92 0.26 -6.35 16.11
C THR A 92 -0.98 -7.03 16.67
N ARG A 93 -0.78 -8.25 17.19
CA ARG A 93 -1.79 -9.04 17.89
C ARG A 93 -1.18 -9.48 19.20
N HIS A 94 -1.86 -9.22 20.31
CA HIS A 94 -1.47 -9.70 21.62
C HIS A 94 -2.71 -10.14 22.40
N TYR A 95 -2.54 -10.99 23.40
CA TYR A 95 -3.61 -11.32 24.33
C TYR A 95 -3.52 -10.38 25.51
N ASP A 96 -4.65 -9.77 25.86
CA ASP A 96 -4.79 -9.07 27.12
C ASP A 96 -4.72 -10.12 28.26
N PRO A 97 -3.73 -10.03 29.18
CA PRO A 97 -3.56 -11.01 30.24
C PRO A 97 -4.71 -11.02 31.25
N GLU A 98 -5.47 -9.92 31.38
CA GLU A 98 -6.58 -9.82 32.32
C GLU A 98 -7.86 -10.43 31.74
N THR A 99 -8.16 -10.13 30.48
CA THR A 99 -9.40 -10.59 29.84
C THR A 99 -9.24 -11.89 29.05
N GLY A 100 -8.02 -12.27 28.69
CA GLY A 100 -7.73 -13.38 27.79
C GLY A 100 -8.17 -13.13 26.34
N LEU A 101 -8.67 -11.92 26.04
CA LEU A 101 -9.12 -11.54 24.71
C LEU A 101 -7.94 -11.14 23.83
N GLU A 102 -8.06 -11.41 22.54
CA GLU A 102 -7.10 -10.95 21.56
C GLU A 102 -7.33 -9.46 21.26
N VAL A 103 -6.31 -8.65 21.50
CA VAL A 103 -6.25 -7.24 21.15
C VAL A 103 -5.40 -7.07 19.89
N ARG A 104 -5.86 -6.19 19.00
CA ARG A 104 -5.18 -5.87 17.74
C ARG A 104 -4.86 -4.39 17.70
N GLU A 105 -3.61 -4.05 17.41
CA GLU A 105 -3.18 -2.65 17.28
C GLU A 105 -2.57 -2.43 15.91
N ARG A 106 -2.85 -1.27 15.32
CA ARG A 106 -2.30 -0.87 14.02
C ARG A 106 -1.45 0.38 14.22
N PHE A 107 -0.15 0.23 14.00
CA PHE A 107 0.79 1.35 13.96
C PHE A 107 1.02 1.74 12.51
N VAL A 108 0.89 3.02 12.20
CA VAL A 108 0.96 3.53 10.82
C VAL A 108 2.02 4.61 10.74
N THR A 109 2.85 4.56 9.71
CA THR A 109 3.85 5.57 9.40
C THR A 109 3.74 5.95 7.93
N VAL A 110 3.60 7.25 7.65
CA VAL A 110 3.64 7.77 6.28
C VAL A 110 5.09 8.05 5.92
N VAL A 111 5.61 7.35 4.93
CA VAL A 111 6.94 7.57 4.38
C VAL A 111 6.80 8.50 3.17
N LEU A 112 7.51 9.63 3.16
CA LEU A 112 7.53 10.55 2.03
C LEU A 112 8.82 10.38 1.21
N LYS A 113 8.69 10.43 -0.11
CA LYS A 113 9.82 10.44 -1.02
C LYS A 113 10.67 11.69 -0.84
N ARG A 114 11.99 11.51 -0.79
CA ARG A 114 12.97 12.59 -0.80
C ARG A 114 13.16 13.18 -2.20
N ASP A 115 13.69 14.40 -2.26
CA ASP A 115 14.19 15.00 -3.50
C ASP A 115 13.13 15.21 -4.59
N GLN A 116 11.90 15.57 -4.21
CA GLN A 116 10.84 15.95 -5.14
C GLN A 116 10.31 17.36 -4.87
N PRO A 117 9.77 18.06 -5.90
CA PRO A 117 9.19 19.39 -5.71
C PRO A 117 8.11 19.38 -4.63
N ILE A 118 8.02 20.48 -3.86
CA ILE A 118 7.13 20.53 -2.69
C ILE A 118 5.65 20.26 -3.02
N MET A 119 5.22 20.65 -4.23
CA MET A 119 3.88 20.36 -4.73
C MET A 119 3.64 18.86 -4.88
N GLU A 120 4.62 18.12 -5.41
CA GLU A 120 4.55 16.67 -5.57
C GLU A 120 4.60 15.98 -4.19
N VAL A 121 5.38 16.51 -3.23
CA VAL A 121 5.33 16.04 -1.83
C VAL A 121 3.95 16.23 -1.21
N ALA A 122 3.30 17.37 -1.44
CA ALA A 122 1.97 17.64 -0.90
C ALA A 122 0.91 16.70 -1.48
N MET A 123 0.97 16.44 -2.78
CA MET A 123 0.08 15.47 -3.44
C MET A 123 0.30 14.05 -2.92
N ASP A 124 1.56 13.59 -2.87
CA ASP A 124 1.91 12.29 -2.29
C ASP A 124 1.46 12.19 -0.82
N LEU A 125 1.67 13.24 -0.02
CA LEU A 125 1.21 13.26 1.37
C LEU A 125 -0.31 13.11 1.44
N GLY A 126 -1.05 13.79 0.58
CA GLY A 126 -2.50 13.62 0.47
C GLY A 126 -2.92 12.19 0.17
N HIS A 127 -2.24 11.56 -0.79
CA HIS A 127 -2.42 10.14 -1.15
C HIS A 127 -2.17 9.23 0.05
N GLU A 128 -1.01 9.34 0.68
CA GLU A 128 -0.63 8.48 1.79
C GLU A 128 -1.50 8.68 3.03
N LEU A 129 -2.00 9.90 3.27
CA LEU A 129 -2.94 10.15 4.36
C LEU A 129 -4.28 9.43 4.15
N VAL A 130 -4.73 9.21 2.91
CA VAL A 130 -5.92 8.39 2.64
C VAL A 130 -5.70 6.95 3.09
N HIS A 131 -4.57 6.34 2.74
CA HIS A 131 -4.21 4.99 3.19
C HIS A 131 -4.00 4.92 4.71
N ALA A 132 -3.34 5.92 5.29
CA ALA A 132 -3.00 5.91 6.69
C ALA A 132 -4.26 5.97 7.58
N THR A 133 -5.18 6.86 7.21
CA THR A 133 -6.38 7.18 8.01
C THR A 133 -7.60 6.31 7.69
N THR A 134 -7.41 5.27 6.87
CA THR A 134 -8.46 4.28 6.59
C THR A 134 -8.02 2.91 7.10
N PRO A 135 -8.86 2.22 7.90
CA PRO A 135 -8.61 0.82 8.25
C PRO A 135 -8.56 -0.05 6.99
N PRO A 136 -7.67 -1.06 6.92
CA PRO A 136 -7.67 -1.99 5.79
C PRO A 136 -9.00 -2.74 5.73
N ALA A 137 -9.53 -2.93 4.52
CA ALA A 137 -10.74 -3.70 4.26
C ALA A 137 -10.50 -5.22 4.18
N TRP A 138 -9.32 -5.68 4.59
CA TRP A 138 -8.91 -7.08 4.59
C TRP A 138 -8.17 -7.43 5.88
N ASP A 139 -8.29 -8.68 6.32
CA ASP A 139 -7.55 -9.23 7.46
C ASP A 139 -6.61 -10.33 6.95
N PRO A 140 -5.28 -10.19 7.12
CA PRO A 140 -4.32 -11.19 6.67
C PRO A 140 -4.51 -12.54 7.37
N TYR A 141 -5.31 -12.65 8.42
CA TYR A 141 -5.60 -13.88 9.13
C TYR A 141 -6.99 -14.45 8.85
N ASP A 142 -7.83 -13.78 8.06
CA ASP A 142 -9.13 -14.32 7.65
C ASP A 142 -8.91 -15.53 6.71
N PRO A 143 -9.38 -16.75 7.05
CA PRO A 143 -9.26 -17.92 6.19
C PRO A 143 -10.06 -17.79 4.89
N LYS A 144 -10.99 -16.82 4.80
CA LYS A 144 -11.78 -16.54 3.60
C LYS A 144 -11.12 -15.53 2.66
N LEU A 145 -9.99 -14.93 3.06
CA LEU A 145 -9.28 -13.96 2.20
C LEU A 145 -8.70 -14.66 0.97
N THR A 146 -9.33 -14.45 -0.19
CA THR A 146 -8.86 -14.90 -1.51
C THR A 146 -8.00 -13.82 -2.17
N ALA A 147 -7.34 -14.19 -3.28
CA ALA A 147 -6.58 -13.23 -4.09
C ALA A 147 -7.50 -12.16 -4.70
N GLY A 148 -8.71 -12.54 -5.15
CA GLY A 148 -9.72 -11.61 -5.64
C GLY A 148 -10.18 -10.64 -4.56
N LEU A 149 -10.56 -11.13 -3.38
CA LEU A 149 -11.00 -10.28 -2.26
C LEU A 149 -9.90 -9.31 -1.82
N TYR A 150 -8.66 -9.78 -1.72
CA TYR A 150 -7.52 -8.94 -1.38
C TYR A 150 -7.30 -7.84 -2.43
N MET A 151 -7.30 -8.20 -3.72
CA MET A 151 -7.08 -7.24 -4.80
C MET A 151 -8.20 -6.18 -4.87
N HIS A 152 -9.46 -6.60 -4.78
CA HIS A 152 -10.59 -5.68 -4.73
C HIS A 152 -10.52 -4.76 -3.51
N ALA A 153 -10.20 -5.30 -2.33
CA ALA A 153 -10.07 -4.52 -1.11
C ALA A 153 -8.93 -3.50 -1.18
N ALA A 154 -7.79 -3.86 -1.78
CA ALA A 154 -6.65 -2.95 -1.92
C ALA A 154 -6.92 -1.83 -2.95
N LEU A 155 -7.64 -2.13 -4.04
CA LEU A 155 -7.93 -1.14 -5.08
C LEU A 155 -9.13 -0.27 -4.75
N GLU A 156 -10.27 -0.87 -4.43
CA GLU A 156 -11.58 -0.22 -4.52
C GLU A 156 -12.30 -0.02 -3.19
N ALA A 157 -11.94 -0.76 -2.14
CA ALA A 157 -12.54 -0.52 -0.84
C ALA A 157 -12.18 0.88 -0.32
N ASN A 158 -12.92 1.34 0.69
CA ASN A 158 -12.66 2.63 1.31
C ASN A 158 -11.18 2.76 1.69
N GLY A 159 -10.52 3.81 1.22
CA GLY A 159 -9.09 4.06 1.45
C GLY A 159 -8.14 3.21 0.61
N GLY A 160 -8.66 2.46 -0.36
CA GLY A 160 -7.87 1.79 -1.39
C GLY A 160 -7.26 2.77 -2.39
N GLU A 161 -6.49 2.23 -3.33
CA GLU A 161 -5.73 3.01 -4.30
C GLU A 161 -6.59 3.95 -5.16
N VAL A 162 -7.81 3.55 -5.53
CA VAL A 162 -8.71 4.42 -6.30
C VAL A 162 -9.13 5.64 -5.47
N ASP A 163 -9.39 5.48 -4.17
CA ASP A 163 -9.69 6.61 -3.27
C ASP A 163 -8.49 7.52 -3.05
N ALA A 164 -7.30 6.94 -2.91
CA ALA A 164 -6.06 7.68 -2.70
C ALA A 164 -5.70 8.55 -3.92
N VAL A 165 -5.72 7.97 -5.13
CA VAL A 165 -5.50 8.71 -6.39
C VAL A 165 -6.61 9.75 -6.62
N PHE A 166 -7.86 9.44 -6.27
CA PHE A 166 -8.94 10.41 -6.37
C PHE A 166 -8.69 11.64 -5.48
N ALA A 167 -8.35 11.44 -4.21
CA ALA A 167 -8.02 12.53 -3.29
C ALA A 167 -6.77 13.32 -3.72
N GLU A 168 -5.74 12.64 -4.21
CA GLU A 168 -4.55 13.25 -4.79
C GLU A 168 -4.91 14.19 -5.96
N CYS A 169 -5.83 13.77 -6.83
CA CYS A 169 -6.28 14.60 -7.94
C CYS A 169 -7.26 15.70 -7.53
N GLU A 170 -8.06 15.54 -6.47
CA GLU A 170 -8.82 16.65 -5.88
C GLU A 170 -7.88 17.74 -5.35
N ILE A 171 -6.78 17.34 -4.70
CA ILE A 171 -5.71 18.23 -4.26
C ILE A 171 -5.08 18.96 -5.45
N ALA A 172 -4.77 18.26 -6.54
CA ALA A 172 -4.22 18.89 -7.75
C ALA A 172 -5.17 19.93 -8.36
N VAL A 173 -6.48 19.65 -8.39
CA VAL A 173 -7.50 20.60 -8.86
C VAL A 173 -7.54 21.85 -7.98
N ASP A 174 -7.51 21.70 -6.66
CA ASP A 174 -7.55 22.83 -5.75
C ASP A 174 -6.23 23.62 -5.76
N LEU A 175 -5.07 22.97 -5.86
CA LEU A 175 -3.78 23.64 -6.04
C LEU A 175 -3.78 24.55 -7.28
N LYS A 176 -4.33 24.06 -8.39
CA LYS A 176 -4.50 24.85 -9.61
C LYS A 176 -5.47 26.01 -9.41
N ARG A 177 -6.61 25.77 -8.77
CA ARG A 177 -7.67 26.78 -8.62
C ARG A 177 -7.30 27.89 -7.64
N GLU A 178 -6.75 27.53 -6.48
CA GLU A 178 -6.51 28.46 -5.38
C GLU A 178 -5.13 29.12 -5.47
N LEU A 179 -4.14 28.42 -6.05
CA LEU A 179 -2.73 28.84 -6.02
C LEU A 179 -2.05 28.93 -7.40
N ASP A 180 -2.76 28.61 -8.49
CA ASP A 180 -2.23 28.48 -9.87
C ASP A 180 -1.00 27.54 -9.97
N LEU A 181 -0.95 26.52 -9.10
CA LEU A 181 0.07 25.47 -9.15
C LEU A 181 -0.45 24.28 -9.96
N ARG A 182 0.30 23.83 -10.96
CA ARG A 182 -0.13 22.78 -11.89
C ARG A 182 0.78 21.56 -11.80
N SER A 183 0.18 20.39 -11.60
CA SER A 183 0.80 19.08 -11.84
C SER A 183 0.11 18.41 -13.01
N ASN A 184 0.88 17.75 -13.88
CA ASN A 184 0.35 17.00 -15.03
C ASN A 184 -0.05 15.57 -14.68
N ARG A 185 0.29 15.09 -13.47
CA ARG A 185 0.05 13.71 -13.02
C ARG A 185 -1.41 13.30 -13.09
N CYS A 186 -2.32 14.26 -12.86
CA CYS A 186 -3.75 14.04 -12.81
C CYS A 186 -4.51 14.44 -14.09
N ASP A 187 -3.86 15.06 -15.08
CA ASP A 187 -4.52 15.67 -16.25
C ASP A 187 -5.50 14.71 -16.96
N ARG A 188 -5.14 13.42 -17.02
CA ARG A 188 -5.94 12.36 -17.64
C ARG A 188 -7.28 12.10 -16.93
N TYR A 189 -7.33 12.34 -15.64
CA TYR A 189 -8.50 12.12 -14.79
C TYR A 189 -9.35 13.37 -14.62
N LEU A 190 -8.92 14.52 -15.16
CA LEU A 190 -9.69 15.75 -15.05
C LEU A 190 -10.75 15.83 -16.15
N VAL A 191 -11.96 16.21 -15.75
CA VAL A 191 -13.09 16.44 -16.65
C VAL A 191 -13.77 17.76 -16.31
N LEU A 192 -14.39 18.39 -17.30
CA LEU A 192 -15.28 19.52 -17.04
C LEU A 192 -16.66 18.95 -16.75
N SER A 193 -17.23 19.32 -15.60
CA SER A 193 -18.53 18.84 -15.15
C SER A 193 -19.48 19.98 -14.83
N GLY A 194 -20.76 19.78 -15.15
CA GLY A 194 -21.85 20.72 -14.85
C GLY A 194 -21.88 21.94 -15.79
N ASP A 195 -22.94 22.74 -15.65
CA ASP A 195 -23.18 23.92 -16.49
C ASP A 195 -22.09 25.00 -16.33
N ASP A 196 -21.43 25.03 -15.17
CA ASP A 196 -20.37 25.99 -14.84
C ASP A 196 -18.99 25.61 -15.41
N ASN A 197 -18.87 24.50 -16.14
CA ASN A 197 -17.59 24.00 -16.66
C ASN A 197 -16.51 23.86 -15.55
N ARG A 198 -16.92 23.42 -14.36
CA ARG A 198 -16.01 23.25 -13.23
C ARG A 198 -15.18 22.00 -13.41
N LEU A 199 -13.87 22.14 -13.21
CA LEU A 199 -12.92 21.05 -13.25
C LEU A 199 -13.19 20.09 -12.09
N SER A 200 -13.37 18.81 -12.40
CA SER A 200 -13.59 17.73 -11.44
C SER A 200 -12.79 16.49 -11.82
N VAL A 201 -12.74 15.52 -10.91
CA VAL A 201 -11.99 14.27 -11.07
C VAL A 201 -12.94 13.15 -11.48
N ASP A 202 -12.62 12.47 -12.58
CA ASP A 202 -13.34 11.30 -13.09
C ASP A 202 -12.84 10.03 -12.40
N ARG A 203 -13.55 9.64 -11.33
CA ARG A 203 -13.28 8.44 -10.56
C ARG A 203 -13.35 7.16 -11.40
N GLY A 204 -14.25 7.08 -12.38
CA GLY A 204 -14.42 5.90 -13.22
C GLY A 204 -13.21 5.63 -14.11
N LYS A 205 -12.57 6.70 -14.63
CA LYS A 205 -11.30 6.57 -15.36
C LYS A 205 -10.17 6.07 -14.49
N ILE A 206 -10.04 6.57 -13.26
CA ILE A 206 -9.02 6.11 -12.30
C ILE A 206 -9.20 4.60 -12.08
N GLN A 207 -10.41 4.17 -11.72
CA GLN A 207 -10.74 2.77 -11.49
C GLN A 207 -10.41 1.90 -12.72
N ALA A 208 -10.81 2.31 -13.92
CA ALA A 208 -10.53 1.58 -15.14
C ALA A 208 -9.02 1.45 -15.44
N ASP A 209 -8.23 2.50 -15.17
CA ASP A 209 -6.79 2.48 -15.44
C ASP A 209 -6.01 1.57 -14.47
N PHE A 210 -6.48 1.38 -13.22
CA PHE A 210 -5.92 0.37 -12.30
C PHE A 210 -6.03 -1.07 -12.83
N TYR A 211 -7.06 -1.35 -13.64
CA TYR A 211 -7.30 -2.68 -14.20
C TYR A 211 -6.66 -2.91 -15.59
N ARG A 212 -5.83 -1.98 -16.07
CA ARG A 212 -5.04 -2.16 -17.29
C ARG A 212 -3.76 -2.91 -16.98
N VAL A 213 -3.68 -4.16 -17.42
CA VAL A 213 -2.56 -5.07 -17.07
C VAL A 213 -1.69 -5.44 -18.26
N GLY A 214 -2.07 -5.06 -19.48
CA GLY A 214 -1.29 -5.26 -20.69
C GLY A 214 -0.94 -6.73 -20.92
N LYS A 215 0.36 -6.98 -21.15
CA LYS A 215 0.93 -8.33 -21.33
C LYS A 215 0.72 -9.28 -20.14
N TRP A 216 0.34 -8.77 -18.96
CA TRP A 216 0.14 -9.57 -17.75
C TRP A 216 -1.29 -10.12 -17.59
N ASP A 217 -2.20 -9.84 -18.51
CA ASP A 217 -3.61 -10.29 -18.43
C ASP A 217 -3.74 -11.80 -18.17
N ARG A 218 -2.97 -12.63 -18.88
CA ARG A 218 -2.96 -14.08 -18.66
C ARG A 218 -2.57 -14.44 -17.22
N PHE A 219 -1.46 -13.85 -16.74
CA PHE A 219 -0.96 -14.10 -15.38
C PHE A 219 -2.01 -13.75 -14.32
N VAL A 220 -2.63 -12.57 -14.40
CA VAL A 220 -3.61 -12.12 -13.42
C VAL A 220 -4.85 -13.03 -13.44
N ARG A 221 -5.36 -13.38 -14.64
CA ARG A 221 -6.53 -14.26 -14.77
C ARG A 221 -6.26 -15.68 -14.26
N GLU A 222 -5.08 -16.23 -14.52
CA GLU A 222 -4.67 -17.54 -13.98
C GLU A 222 -4.61 -17.53 -12.45
N LYS A 223 -4.09 -16.45 -11.84
CA LYS A 223 -4.01 -16.30 -10.38
C LYS A 223 -5.38 -16.12 -9.71
N LEU A 224 -6.28 -15.38 -10.36
CA LEU A 224 -7.66 -15.21 -9.88
C LEU A 224 -8.53 -16.46 -10.07
N GLY A 225 -8.21 -17.32 -11.05
CA GLY A 225 -8.99 -18.51 -11.34
C GLY A 225 -10.44 -18.17 -11.66
N LYS A 226 -11.38 -18.70 -10.85
CA LYS A 226 -12.83 -18.45 -11.04
C LYS A 226 -13.24 -17.01 -10.73
N GLU A 227 -12.52 -16.33 -9.84
CA GLU A 227 -12.81 -14.93 -9.45
C GLU A 227 -12.51 -13.95 -10.59
N ALA A 228 -11.79 -14.38 -11.64
CA ALA A 228 -11.46 -13.52 -12.78
C ALA A 228 -12.69 -12.96 -13.51
N SER A 229 -13.86 -13.59 -13.39
CA SER A 229 -15.13 -13.08 -13.95
C SER A 229 -15.66 -11.86 -13.21
N ASP A 230 -15.28 -11.67 -11.96
CA ASP A 230 -15.78 -10.58 -11.12
C ASP A 230 -15.06 -9.26 -11.43
N PHE A 231 -13.91 -9.33 -12.11
CA PHE A 231 -13.09 -8.19 -12.50
C PHE A 231 -13.35 -7.77 -13.95
N ILE A 232 -14.54 -7.22 -14.21
CA ILE A 232 -15.00 -6.82 -15.55
C ILE A 232 -14.13 -5.75 -16.22
N LEU A 233 -13.42 -4.94 -15.41
CA LEU A 233 -12.54 -3.87 -15.89
C LEU A 233 -11.15 -4.39 -16.29
N LEU A 234 -10.80 -5.64 -15.94
CA LEU A 234 -9.49 -6.23 -16.24
C LEU A 234 -9.28 -6.29 -17.75
N SER A 235 -8.26 -5.58 -18.25
CA SER A 235 -8.05 -5.40 -19.68
C SER A 235 -6.59 -5.59 -20.10
N LYS A 236 -6.43 -6.03 -21.37
CA LYS A 236 -5.14 -6.17 -22.06
C LYS A 236 -4.53 -4.84 -22.53
N LYS A 237 -5.13 -3.70 -22.17
CA LYS A 237 -4.57 -2.38 -22.52
C LYS A 237 -3.27 -2.17 -21.74
N GLU A 238 -2.34 -1.43 -22.32
CA GLU A 238 -1.07 -1.09 -21.66
C GLU A 238 -1.34 -0.43 -20.29
N PRO A 239 -0.59 -0.76 -19.23
CA PRO A 239 -0.80 -0.18 -17.90
C PRO A 239 -0.42 1.30 -17.84
N GLU A 240 -1.22 2.11 -17.15
CA GLU A 240 -0.89 3.51 -16.84
C GLU A 240 -0.39 3.66 -15.39
N LEU A 241 -0.93 2.85 -14.49
CA LEU A 241 -0.64 2.90 -13.06
C LEU A 241 0.21 1.70 -12.65
N TYR A 242 1.37 2.00 -12.06
CA TYR A 242 2.33 1.01 -11.57
C TYR A 242 2.47 1.17 -10.06
N SER A 243 2.53 0.04 -9.36
CA SER A 243 2.85 0.04 -7.93
C SER A 243 4.29 0.54 -7.73
N ALA A 244 4.45 1.51 -6.83
CA ALA A 244 5.74 2.10 -6.48
C ALA A 244 6.75 1.08 -5.93
N THR A 245 6.27 0.00 -5.31
CA THR A 245 7.10 -1.04 -4.70
C THR A 245 7.29 -2.27 -5.60
N GLY A 246 6.36 -2.52 -6.53
CA GLY A 246 6.35 -3.74 -7.33
C GLY A 246 6.96 -3.62 -8.74
N GLY A 247 7.12 -2.40 -9.27
CA GLY A 247 7.57 -2.19 -10.65
C GLY A 247 6.68 -2.88 -11.70
N ALA A 248 5.41 -3.10 -11.34
CA ALA A 248 4.42 -3.83 -12.13
C ALA A 248 3.05 -3.15 -11.96
N PRO A 249 2.10 -3.41 -12.88
CA PRO A 249 0.73 -2.92 -12.75
C PRO A 249 0.12 -3.41 -11.45
N TYR A 250 -0.75 -2.62 -10.85
CA TYR A 250 -1.28 -2.89 -9.52
C TYR A 250 -1.86 -4.30 -9.33
N PRO A 251 -2.73 -4.83 -10.22
CA PRO A 251 -3.20 -6.21 -10.10
C PRO A 251 -2.08 -7.24 -10.02
N VAL A 252 -0.99 -7.06 -10.78
CA VAL A 252 0.17 -7.97 -10.75
C VAL A 252 0.93 -7.85 -9.44
N ALA A 253 1.14 -6.62 -8.95
CA ALA A 253 1.82 -6.38 -7.68
C ALA A 253 1.02 -6.96 -6.50
N LEU A 254 -0.28 -6.74 -6.47
CA LEU A 254 -1.19 -7.22 -5.42
C LEU A 254 -1.28 -8.76 -5.39
N MET A 255 -1.27 -9.43 -6.55
CA MET A 255 -1.20 -10.90 -6.58
C MET A 255 0.06 -11.43 -5.90
N ARG A 256 1.21 -10.81 -6.17
CA ARG A 256 2.49 -11.20 -5.54
C ARG A 256 2.51 -10.90 -4.05
N GLU A 257 1.95 -9.76 -3.65
CA GLU A 257 1.84 -9.37 -2.24
C GLU A 257 0.94 -10.35 -1.48
N TYR A 258 -0.20 -10.73 -2.06
CA TYR A 258 -1.10 -11.73 -1.49
C TYR A 258 -0.41 -13.10 -1.30
N GLU A 259 0.33 -13.57 -2.30
CA GLU A 259 1.10 -14.82 -2.22
C GLU A 259 2.11 -14.79 -1.07
N GLU A 260 2.84 -13.68 -0.95
CA GLU A 260 3.84 -13.50 0.10
C GLU A 260 3.20 -13.37 1.49
N LEU A 261 2.10 -12.62 1.61
CA LEU A 261 1.31 -12.51 2.83
C LEU A 261 0.82 -13.89 3.28
N ASN A 262 0.29 -14.70 2.37
CA ASN A 262 -0.09 -16.08 2.64
C ASN A 262 1.09 -16.94 3.08
N ARG A 263 2.24 -16.81 2.41
CA ARG A 263 3.47 -17.52 2.74
C ARG A 263 3.88 -17.25 4.19
N VAL A 264 3.99 -15.98 4.56
CA VAL A 264 4.40 -15.54 5.91
C VAL A 264 3.36 -15.96 6.96
N ALA A 265 2.07 -15.82 6.67
CA ALA A 265 1.01 -16.27 7.56
C ALA A 265 1.12 -17.77 7.85
N CYS A 266 1.29 -18.60 6.82
CA CYS A 266 1.46 -20.05 6.98
C CYS A 266 2.74 -20.41 7.77
N GLU A 267 3.86 -19.74 7.53
CA GLU A 267 5.09 -19.95 8.28
C GLU A 267 4.93 -19.62 9.76
N ASN A 268 4.24 -18.52 10.08
CA ASN A 268 3.97 -18.13 11.46
C ASN A 268 3.08 -19.15 12.17
N VAL A 269 2.06 -19.69 11.50
CA VAL A 269 1.22 -20.74 12.10
C VAL A 269 2.02 -22.03 12.31
N ARG A 270 2.86 -22.45 11.37
CA ARG A 270 3.74 -23.62 11.53
C ARG A 270 4.72 -23.48 12.68
N LYS A 271 5.37 -22.32 12.83
CA LYS A 271 6.27 -22.04 13.97
C LYS A 271 5.55 -22.15 15.32
N ARG A 272 4.27 -21.79 15.39
CA ARG A 272 3.42 -21.97 16.59
C ARG A 272 3.01 -23.43 16.81
N ALA A 273 2.94 -24.25 15.76
CA ALA A 273 2.61 -25.67 15.88
C ALA A 273 3.81 -26.53 16.29
N GLY A 274 5.03 -26.17 15.85
CA GLY A 274 6.25 -26.97 15.97
C GLY A 274 6.99 -26.99 17.32
N GLY A 275 6.33 -26.75 18.47
CA GLY A 275 6.90 -27.21 19.76
C GLY A 275 7.37 -26.18 20.78
N ARG A 276 6.78 -24.98 20.84
CA ARG A 276 6.68 -24.26 22.13
C ARG A 276 5.21 -24.18 22.50
N ALA A 277 4.86 -24.74 23.67
CA ALA A 277 3.58 -24.43 24.28
C ALA A 277 3.51 -22.89 24.37
N PRO A 278 2.46 -22.27 23.79
CA PRO A 278 2.30 -20.83 23.91
C PRO A 278 2.23 -20.46 25.39
N ALA A 279 2.88 -19.36 25.78
CA ALA A 279 2.82 -18.86 27.16
C ALA A 279 1.40 -18.47 27.58
N SER A 280 0.47 -18.33 26.62
CA SER A 280 -0.95 -18.15 26.83
C SER A 280 -1.74 -19.41 26.43
N VAL A 281 -2.63 -19.84 27.32
CA VAL A 281 -3.58 -20.92 27.12
C VAL A 281 -4.53 -20.52 25.98
N TRP A 282 -4.60 -21.33 24.92
CA TRP A 282 -5.62 -21.12 23.88
C TRP A 282 -7.00 -21.44 24.48
N PRO A 283 -8.06 -20.71 24.11
CA PRO A 283 -9.42 -21.17 24.35
C PRO A 283 -9.56 -22.54 23.68
N ALA A 284 -9.86 -23.56 24.47
CA ALA A 284 -10.11 -24.90 23.98
C ALA A 284 -11.35 -24.86 23.08
N GLY A 285 -11.18 -24.86 21.76
CA GLY A 285 -12.32 -24.88 20.82
C GLY A 285 -12.02 -24.50 19.38
N GLU A 286 -10.98 -23.71 19.10
CA GLU A 286 -10.68 -23.33 17.72
C GLU A 286 -9.78 -24.37 17.05
N ASN A 287 -10.35 -25.10 16.10
CA ASN A 287 -9.76 -26.26 15.45
C ASN A 287 -8.58 -25.82 14.55
N ARG A 288 -7.36 -25.85 15.09
CA ARG A 288 -6.10 -25.44 14.41
C ARG A 288 -5.97 -25.99 12.99
N ASP A 289 -6.53 -27.18 12.76
CA ASP A 289 -6.44 -27.90 11.49
C ASP A 289 -7.29 -27.27 10.37
N VAL A 290 -8.39 -26.58 10.72
CA VAL A 290 -9.27 -25.94 9.71
C VAL A 290 -8.63 -24.68 9.14
N ALA A 291 -7.97 -23.87 9.99
CA ALA A 291 -7.27 -22.66 9.56
C ALA A 291 -6.01 -22.98 8.73
N LEU A 292 -5.30 -24.06 9.08
CA LEU A 292 -4.12 -24.52 8.35
C LEU A 292 -4.47 -25.26 7.05
N GLY A 293 -5.55 -26.03 7.05
CA GLY A 293 -5.91 -26.91 5.95
C GLY A 293 -6.19 -26.14 4.67
N ASN A 294 -7.17 -25.23 4.70
CA ASN A 294 -7.63 -24.62 3.45
C ASN A 294 -6.64 -23.62 2.85
N ARG A 295 -5.81 -22.96 3.67
CA ARG A 295 -4.93 -21.88 3.22
C ARG A 295 -3.50 -22.33 2.91
N CYS A 296 -3.00 -23.34 3.63
CA CYS A 296 -1.59 -23.75 3.54
C CYS A 296 -1.37 -25.08 2.79
N GLN A 297 -2.43 -25.83 2.42
CA GLN A 297 -2.29 -27.15 1.78
C GLN A 297 -1.85 -27.14 0.30
N GLY A 298 -1.90 -25.99 -0.40
CA GLY A 298 -1.51 -25.89 -1.81
C GLY A 298 -0.10 -25.37 -2.10
N MET A 299 0.60 -24.83 -1.09
CA MET A 299 1.92 -24.25 -1.30
C MET A 299 3.00 -25.33 -1.13
N SER A 300 3.48 -25.89 -2.26
CA SER A 300 4.71 -26.69 -2.25
C SER A 300 5.89 -25.76 -1.99
N PHE A 301 6.34 -25.68 -0.74
CA PHE A 301 7.54 -24.95 -0.40
C PHE A 301 8.74 -25.75 -0.92
N SER A 302 9.28 -25.34 -2.07
CA SER A 302 10.64 -25.75 -2.42
C SER A 302 11.54 -25.12 -1.38
N SER A 303 12.08 -25.94 -0.47
CA SER A 303 13.16 -25.50 0.41
C SER A 303 14.32 -25.12 -0.49
N ARG A 304 14.46 -23.82 -0.79
CA ARG A 304 15.75 -23.32 -1.28
C ARG A 304 16.74 -23.59 -0.15
N ALA A 305 17.52 -24.64 -0.33
CA ALA A 305 18.75 -24.82 0.41
C ALA A 305 19.57 -23.56 0.19
N SER A 306 19.87 -22.87 1.28
CA SER A 306 20.79 -21.73 1.28
C SER A 306 22.17 -22.27 0.93
N ASP A 307 22.65 -21.97 -0.28
CA ASP A 307 24.07 -21.96 -0.62
C ASP A 307 24.65 -20.57 -0.34
#